data_AF-A0A7Y4ZHZ5-F1
#
_entry.id   AF-A0A7Y4ZHZ5-F1
#
_cell.length_a   1.000
_cell.length_b   1.000
_cell.length_c   1.000
_cell.angle_alpha   90.00
_cell.angle_beta   90.00
_cell.angle_gamma   90.00
#
_symmetry.space_group_name_H-M   'P 1'
#
loop_
_entity.id
_entity.type
_entity.pdbx_description
1 polymer ?
#
loop_
_entity_poly.entity_id
_entity_poly.type
_entity_poly.pdbx_seq_one_letter_code
_entity_poly.pdbx_strand_id
1 'polypeptide(L)'
;MHRLLLRQIKKARRPDGSVDEAMVLDLVSQAYEEHEEERRFETHAHRTMADELESLNASIVTEAQVRVEQILRGMRDGVLICDASERIVSINAAAEELLGR
;
A
#
# COMPACT_ATOMS: atom_id res chain seq x y z
N MET A 1 -26.77 -9.17 5.05
CA MET A 1 -27.12 -10.19 6.08
C MET A 1 -28.50 -10.83 5.92
N HIS A 2 -29.61 -10.07 5.75
CA HIS A 2 -30.98 -10.62 5.78
C HIS A 2 -31.32 -11.70 4.72
N ARG A 3 -30.72 -11.64 3.51
CA ARG A 3 -30.93 -12.67 2.46
C ARG A 3 -30.20 -13.98 2.74
N LEU A 4 -29.04 -13.93 3.42
CA LEU A 4 -28.27 -15.12 3.78
C LEU A 4 -29.02 -15.88 4.87
N LEU A 5 -29.49 -15.17 5.89
CA LEU A 5 -30.24 -15.75 7.01
C LEU A 5 -31.52 -16.46 6.54
N LEU A 6 -32.26 -15.85 5.61
CA LEU A 6 -33.42 -16.48 4.96
C LEU A 6 -33.06 -17.77 4.18
N ARG A 7 -31.86 -17.83 3.60
CA ARG A 7 -31.36 -19.01 2.89
C ARG A 7 -30.96 -20.12 3.87
N GLN A 8 -30.34 -19.77 4.99
CA GLN A 8 -29.97 -20.73 6.03
C GLN A 8 -31.20 -21.31 6.73
N ILE A 9 -32.21 -20.49 7.05
CA ILE A 9 -33.49 -20.96 7.61
C ILE A 9 -34.20 -21.93 6.66
N LYS A 10 -34.18 -21.65 5.35
CA LYS A 10 -34.73 -22.57 4.35
C LYS A 10 -33.97 -23.89 4.27
N LYS A 11 -32.63 -23.86 4.42
CA LYS A 11 -31.78 -25.07 4.41
C LYS A 11 -31.94 -25.92 5.67
N ALA A 12 -32.15 -25.29 6.81
CA ALA A 12 -32.32 -25.97 8.10
C ALA A 12 -33.78 -26.37 8.39
N ARG A 13 -34.69 -26.21 7.42
CA ARG A 13 -36.10 -26.55 7.62
C ARG A 13 -36.31 -28.05 7.50
N ARG A 14 -36.89 -28.66 8.54
CA ARG A 14 -37.22 -30.08 8.59
C ARG A 14 -38.51 -30.38 7.81
N PRO A 15 -38.78 -31.65 7.45
CA PRO A 15 -39.97 -32.04 6.71
C PRO A 15 -41.30 -31.71 7.42
N ASP A 16 -41.28 -31.63 8.75
CA ASP A 16 -42.41 -31.22 9.60
C ASP A 16 -42.63 -29.69 9.63
N GLY A 17 -41.78 -28.92 8.94
CA GLY A 17 -41.83 -27.46 8.89
C GLY A 17 -41.14 -26.76 10.07
N SER A 18 -40.64 -27.52 11.06
CA SER A 18 -39.80 -27.00 12.14
C SER A 18 -38.42 -26.60 11.61
N VAL A 19 -37.73 -25.74 12.34
CA VAL A 19 -36.35 -25.34 12.00
C VAL A 19 -35.40 -26.12 12.90
N ASP A 20 -34.38 -26.70 12.28
CA ASP A 20 -33.26 -27.28 12.98
C ASP A 20 -32.35 -26.17 13.53
N GLU A 21 -32.58 -25.81 14.79
CA GLU A 21 -31.84 -24.75 15.46
C GLU A 21 -30.33 -25.01 15.50
N ALA A 22 -29.92 -26.27 15.73
CA ALA A 22 -28.51 -26.64 15.75
C ALA A 22 -27.86 -26.43 14.37
N MET A 23 -28.56 -26.81 13.30
CA MET A 23 -28.08 -26.60 11.93
C MET A 23 -28.03 -25.10 11.55
N VAL A 24 -28.98 -24.29 12.01
CA VAL A 24 -28.93 -22.84 11.78
C VAL A 24 -27.73 -22.22 12.50
N LEU A 25 -27.49 -22.61 13.76
CA LEU A 25 -26.36 -22.10 14.52
C LEU A 25 -25.03 -22.48 13.87
N ASP A 26 -24.89 -23.71 13.37
CA ASP A 26 -23.72 -24.18 12.64
C ASP A 26 -23.49 -23.36 11.35
N LEU A 27 -24.53 -23.17 10.54
CA LEU A 27 -24.48 -22.38 9.31
C LEU A 27 -24.17 -20.89 9.54
N VAL A 28 -24.56 -20.36 10.70
CA VAL A 28 -24.26 -18.98 11.10
C VAL A 28 -22.81 -18.88 11.59
N SER A 29 -22.37 -19.80 12.44
CA SER A 29 -20.98 -19.87 12.91
C SER A 29 -20.00 -19.96 11.74
N GLN A 30 -20.25 -20.86 10.80
CA GLN A 30 -19.43 -21.00 9.59
C GLN A 30 -19.36 -19.69 8.79
N ALA A 31 -20.49 -19.00 8.60
CA ALA A 31 -20.51 -17.74 7.87
C ALA A 31 -19.74 -16.61 8.58
N TYR A 32 -19.71 -16.61 9.92
CA TYR A 32 -18.90 -15.66 10.69
C TYR A 32 -17.41 -16.00 10.66
N GLU A 33 -17.07 -17.29 10.72
CA GLU A 33 -15.68 -17.76 10.59
C GLU A 33 -15.11 -17.40 9.22
N GLU A 34 -15.83 -17.69 8.15
CA GLU A 34 -15.46 -17.32 6.77
C GLU A 34 -15.24 -15.81 6.64
N HIS A 35 -16.14 -14.99 7.20
CA HIS A 35 -16.02 -13.54 7.14
C HIS A 35 -14.86 -13.00 7.99
N GLU A 36 -14.56 -13.61 9.13
CA GLU A 36 -13.42 -13.21 9.95
C GLU A 36 -12.09 -13.61 9.28
N GLU A 37 -12.03 -14.77 8.63
CA GLU A 37 -10.88 -15.18 7.81
C GLU A 37 -10.66 -14.23 6.64
N GLU A 38 -11.72 -13.90 5.89
CA GLU A 38 -11.68 -12.95 4.77
C GLU A 38 -11.19 -11.58 5.25
N ARG A 39 -11.74 -11.07 6.37
CA ARG A 39 -11.32 -9.79 6.96
C ARG A 39 -9.85 -9.80 7.39
N ARG A 40 -9.36 -10.91 7.96
CA ARG A 40 -7.95 -11.06 8.33
C ARG A 40 -7.04 -11.08 7.11
N PHE A 41 -7.44 -11.81 6.07
CA PHE A 41 -6.72 -11.86 4.80
C PHE A 41 -6.65 -10.47 4.16
N GLU A 42 -7.77 -9.76 4.04
CA GLU A 42 -7.82 -8.39 3.52
C GLU A 42 -6.93 -7.45 4.32
N THR A 43 -7.03 -7.49 5.66
CA THR A 43 -6.21 -6.63 6.53
C THR A 43 -4.72 -6.88 6.31
N HIS A 44 -4.32 -8.15 6.21
CA HIS A 44 -2.94 -8.52 5.95
C HIS A 44 -2.49 -8.08 4.55
N ALA A 45 -3.29 -8.34 3.52
CA ALA A 45 -2.99 -7.95 2.15
C ALA A 45 -2.83 -6.42 2.01
N HIS A 46 -3.73 -5.64 2.62
CA HIS A 46 -3.62 -4.18 2.63
C HIS A 46 -2.36 -3.68 3.30
N ARG A 47 -1.97 -4.28 4.43
CA ARG A 47 -0.74 -3.93 5.12
C ARG A 47 0.49 -4.24 4.24
N THR A 48 0.55 -5.43 3.67
CA THR A 48 1.66 -5.81 2.78
C THR A 48 1.77 -4.88 1.58
N MET A 49 0.65 -4.54 0.94
CA MET A 49 0.63 -3.58 -0.16
C MET A 49 1.10 -2.19 0.26
N ALA A 50 0.73 -1.72 1.46
CA ALA A 50 1.18 -0.44 1.99
C ALA A 50 2.71 -0.44 2.21
N ASP A 51 3.25 -1.50 2.81
CA ASP A 51 4.68 -1.67 3.04
C ASP A 51 5.46 -1.71 1.70
N GLU A 52 4.93 -2.42 0.69
CA GLU A 52 5.52 -2.48 -0.65
C GLU A 52 5.50 -1.12 -1.37
N LEU A 53 4.41 -0.36 -1.27
CA LEU A 53 4.29 0.97 -1.85
C LEU A 53 5.27 1.96 -1.21
N GLU A 54 5.44 1.90 0.11
CA GLU A 54 6.40 2.74 0.82
C GLU A 54 7.84 2.44 0.38
N SER A 55 8.20 1.15 0.31
CA SER A 55 9.52 0.71 -0.17
C SER A 55 9.78 1.13 -1.63
N LEU A 56 8.79 0.99 -2.50
CA LEU A 56 8.89 1.39 -3.90
C LEU A 56 9.08 2.91 -4.02
N ASN A 57 8.30 3.70 -3.28
CA ASN A 57 8.40 5.15 -3.31
C ASN A 57 9.78 5.64 -2.84
N ALA A 58 10.30 5.07 -1.75
CA ALA A 58 11.65 5.37 -1.26
C ALA A 58 12.73 5.06 -2.31
N SER A 59 12.57 3.96 -3.04
CA SER A 59 13.47 3.56 -4.12
C SER A 59 13.41 4.53 -5.30
N ILE A 60 12.22 4.96 -5.72
CA ILE A 60 12.01 5.93 -6.81
C ILE A 60 12.67 7.27 -6.47
N VAL A 61 12.47 7.79 -5.25
CA VAL A 61 13.08 9.05 -4.81
C VAL A 61 14.60 8.96 -4.86
N THR A 62 15.16 7.85 -4.36
CA THR A 62 16.60 7.61 -4.36
C THR A 62 17.16 7.52 -5.79
N GLU A 63 16.50 6.77 -6.67
CA GLU A 63 16.94 6.64 -8.07
C GLU A 63 16.88 7.99 -8.81
N ALA A 64 15.82 8.77 -8.59
CA ALA A 64 15.69 10.09 -9.17
C ALA A 64 16.82 11.03 -8.70
N GLN A 65 17.15 11.02 -7.42
CA GLN A 65 18.27 11.81 -6.87
C GLN A 65 19.61 11.40 -7.50
N VAL A 66 19.92 10.10 -7.51
CA VAL A 66 21.15 9.58 -8.11
C VAL A 66 21.25 9.97 -9.59
N ARG A 67 20.15 9.86 -10.33
CA ARG A 67 20.11 10.22 -11.75
C ARG A 67 20.37 11.71 -11.96
N VAL A 68 19.77 12.58 -11.15
CA VAL A 68 20.03 14.03 -11.22
C VAL A 68 21.49 14.34 -10.92
N GLU A 69 22.07 13.74 -9.88
CA GLU A 69 23.48 13.93 -9.53
C GLU A 69 24.43 13.49 -10.64
N GLN A 70 24.14 12.35 -11.29
CA GLN A 70 24.93 11.85 -12.41
C GLN A 70 24.89 12.81 -13.61
N ILE A 71 23.72 13.36 -13.93
CA ILE A 71 23.57 14.35 -15.00
C ILE A 71 24.39 15.59 -14.67
N LEU A 72 24.23 16.15 -13.46
CA LEU A 72 24.91 17.36 -13.05
C LEU A 72 26.44 17.21 -13.06
N ARG A 73 26.96 16.05 -12.64
CA ARG A 73 28.40 15.74 -12.69
C ARG A 73 28.94 15.60 -14.11
N GLY A 74 28.13 15.12 -15.05
CA GLY A 74 28.53 14.96 -16.46
C GLY A 74 28.51 16.26 -17.26
N MET A 75 27.86 17.30 -16.75
CA MET A 75 27.76 18.60 -17.42
C MET A 75 29.09 19.36 -17.36
N ARG A 76 29.47 19.96 -18.49
CA ARG A 76 30.63 20.86 -18.59
C ARG A 76 30.32 22.28 -18.13
N ASP A 77 29.04 22.66 -18.15
CA ASP A 77 28.60 23.96 -17.68
C ASP A 77 28.45 23.94 -16.15
N GLY A 78 28.86 25.03 -15.51
CA GLY A 78 28.67 25.22 -14.07
C GLY A 78 27.20 25.42 -13.73
N VAL A 79 26.68 24.62 -12.80
CA VAL A 79 25.30 24.69 -12.31
C VAL A 79 25.30 24.94 -10.81
N LEU A 80 24.50 25.91 -10.38
CA LEU A 80 24.21 26.24 -8.98
C LEU A 80 22.71 26.07 -8.75
N ILE A 81 22.34 25.38 -7.67
CA ILE A 81 20.95 25.25 -7.23
C ILE A 81 20.81 26.05 -5.94
N CYS A 82 19.80 26.91 -5.87
CA CYS A 82 19.50 27.71 -4.69
C CYS A 82 18.11 27.36 -4.12
N ASP A 83 17.96 27.54 -2.81
CA ASP A 83 16.65 27.51 -2.15
C ASP A 83 15.84 28.80 -2.45
N ALA A 84 14.60 28.85 -1.96
CA ALA A 84 13.73 30.03 -2.08
C ALA A 84 14.27 31.28 -1.35
N SER A 85 15.30 31.15 -0.52
CA SER A 85 16.00 32.24 0.17
C SER A 85 17.33 32.61 -0.50
N GLU A 86 17.55 32.18 -1.75
CA GLU A 86 18.75 32.42 -2.55
C GLU A 86 20.04 31.81 -1.96
N ARG A 87 19.93 30.88 -1.00
CA ARG A 87 21.10 30.16 -0.48
C ARG A 87 21.44 29.00 -1.42
N ILE A 88 22.72 28.88 -1.78
CA ILE A 88 23.23 27.76 -2.57
C ILE A 88 23.05 26.47 -1.77
N VAL A 89 22.31 25.52 -2.32
CA VAL A 89 22.07 24.18 -1.74
C VAL A 89 22.85 23.09 -2.47
N SER A 90 23.28 23.33 -3.71
CA SER A 90 24.09 22.39 -4.48
C SER A 90 24.88 23.10 -5.58
N ILE A 91 26.08 22.58 -5.86
CA ILE A 91 26.92 22.96 -7.00
C ILE A 91 27.45 21.69 -7.67
N ASN A 92 27.59 21.73 -8.99
CA ASN A 92 28.24 20.64 -9.73
C ASN A 92 29.76 20.85 -9.83
N ALA A 93 30.48 19.81 -10.22
CA ALA A 93 31.94 19.83 -10.30
C ALA A 93 32.48 20.92 -11.23
N ALA A 94 31.80 21.19 -12.36
CA ALA A 94 32.19 22.28 -13.27
C ALA A 94 32.07 23.67 -12.60
N ALA A 95 31.04 23.90 -11.77
CA ALA A 95 30.91 25.14 -11.02
C ALA A 95 31.98 25.24 -9.92
N GLU A 96 32.34 24.14 -9.25
CA GLU A 96 33.45 24.12 -8.27
C GLU A 96 34.77 24.55 -8.93
N GLU A 97 35.10 23.96 -10.08
CA GLU A 97 36.31 24.28 -10.83
C GLU A 97 36.34 25.74 -11.30
N LEU A 98 35.21 26.26 -11.82
CA LEU A 98 35.07 27.66 -12.22
C LEU A 98 35.20 28.64 -11.05
N LEU A 99 34.72 28.24 -9.86
CA LEU A 99 34.82 29.04 -8.64
C LEU A 99 36.17 28.86 -7.93
N GLY A 100 37.07 28.02 -8.47
CA GLY A 100 38.42 27.81 -7.95
C GLY A 100 38.47 26.97 -6.68
N ARG A 101 37.53 26.03 -6.50
CA ARG A 101 37.48 25.08 -5.39
C ARG A 101 37.81 23.66 -5.81
#